data_AF-A0A6P7H3R1-F1
#
_entry.id   AF-A0A6P7H3R1-F1
#
_cell.length_a   1.000
_cell.length_b   1.000
_cell.length_c   1.000
_cell.angle_alpha   90.00
_cell.angle_beta   90.00
_cell.angle_gamma   90.00
#
_symmetry.space_group_name_H-M   'P 1'
#
loop_
_entity.id
_entity.type
_entity.pdbx_description
1 polymer ?
#
loop_
_entity_poly.entity_id
_entity_poly.type
_entity_poly.pdbx_seq_one_letter_code
_entity_poly.pdbx_strand_id
1 'polypeptide(L)'
;MRIVIPLVKSELLSLVKFHKGNIPEGLPLEIMPKEYGGETSSMEELDQVTEHLWEKYRPWLLENETLKTNENKRNQKKSSWWGLPFFGNKEELNEKNIIKNLRYE
;
A
#
# COMPACT_ATOMS: atom_id res chain seq x y z
N MET A 1 -1.65 14.43 4.68
CA MET A 1 -0.60 13.67 3.96
C MET A 1 0.84 14.10 4.25
N ARG A 2 1.16 15.41 4.39
CA ARG A 2 2.56 15.89 4.56
C ARG A 2 3.35 15.29 5.73
N ILE A 3 2.67 14.81 6.78
CA ILE A 3 3.30 14.15 7.93
C ILE A 3 3.75 12.71 7.61
N VAL A 4 3.04 12.02 6.71
CA VAL A 4 3.28 10.60 6.40
C VAL A 4 4.30 10.43 5.28
N ILE A 5 4.33 11.36 4.31
CA ILE A 5 5.21 11.29 3.14
C ILE A 5 6.70 11.04 3.49
N PRO A 6 7.30 11.69 4.51
CA PRO A 6 8.70 11.44 4.88
C PRO A 6 8.99 10.02 5.38
N LEU A 7 7.95 9.28 5.80
CA LEU A 7 8.07 7.93 6.33
C LEU A 7 7.93 6.84 5.25
N VAL A 8 7.57 7.22 4.02
CA VAL A 8 7.31 6.30 2.92
C VAL A 8 8.46 6.36 1.92
N LYS A 9 8.93 5.19 1.47
CA LYS A 9 9.98 5.08 0.44
C LYS A 9 9.51 5.71 -0.88
N SER A 10 10.42 6.34 -1.62
CA SER A 10 10.13 6.98 -2.91
C SER A 10 9.52 6.02 -3.93
N GLU A 11 10.03 4.79 -3.99
CA GLU A 11 9.50 3.73 -4.86
C GLU A 11 8.02 3.42 -4.56
N LEU A 12 7.63 3.40 -3.29
CA LEU A 12 6.25 3.16 -2.88
C LEU A 12 5.36 4.36 -3.16
N LEU A 13 5.88 5.58 -2.99
CA LEU A 13 5.14 6.81 -3.34
C LEU A 13 4.81 6.86 -4.84
N SER A 14 5.63 6.25 -5.70
CA SER A 14 5.38 6.18 -7.15
C SER A 14 4.15 5.33 -7.52
N LEU A 15 3.74 4.41 -6.62
CA LEU A 15 2.56 3.54 -6.81
C LEU A 15 1.25 4.22 -6.39
N VAL A 16 1.35 5.27 -5.57
CA VAL A 16 0.17 5.96 -5.04
C VAL A 16 -0.34 6.93 -6.09
N LYS A 17 -1.58 6.72 -6.54
CA LYS A 17 -2.30 7.64 -7.43
C LYS A 17 -3.33 8.41 -6.63
N PHE A 18 -3.34 9.74 -6.79
CA PHE A 18 -4.34 10.61 -6.21
C PHE A 18 -5.37 10.93 -7.28
N HIS A 19 -6.65 10.84 -6.92
CA HIS A 19 -7.76 11.11 -7.81
C HIS A 19 -8.71 12.10 -7.15
N LYS A 20 -9.03 13.17 -7.86
CA LYS A 20 -10.05 14.13 -7.42
C LYS A 20 -11.43 13.76 -7.95
N GLY A 21 -12.27 13.18 -7.10
CA GLY A 21 -13.71 13.04 -7.32
C GLY A 21 -14.15 12.14 -8.49
N ASN A 22 -13.23 11.65 -9.31
CA ASN A 22 -13.49 10.80 -10.46
C ASN A 22 -13.06 9.36 -10.18
N ILE A 23 -13.75 8.41 -10.82
CA ILE A 23 -13.36 7.00 -10.81
C ILE A 23 -12.02 6.86 -11.53
N PRO A 24 -11.03 6.18 -10.94
CA PRO A 24 -9.73 5.98 -11.57
C PRO A 24 -9.84 5.30 -12.93
N GLU A 25 -9.12 5.81 -13.93
CA GLU A 25 -9.03 5.16 -15.24
C GLU A 25 -8.45 3.73 -15.11
N GLY A 26 -9.12 2.78 -15.76
CA GLY A 26 -8.69 1.37 -15.78
C GLY A 26 -9.14 0.53 -14.58
N LEU A 27 -9.91 1.09 -13.64
CA LEU A 27 -10.51 0.32 -12.56
C LEU A 27 -11.88 -0.26 -13.00
N PRO A 28 -12.09 -1.59 -12.90
CA PRO A 28 -13.37 -2.18 -13.27
C PRO A 28 -14.52 -1.72 -12.35
N LEU A 29 -15.64 -1.30 -12.94
CA LEU A 29 -16.81 -0.83 -12.19
C LEU A 29 -17.50 -1.96 -11.42
N GLU A 30 -17.41 -3.19 -11.92
CA GLU A 30 -18.02 -4.39 -11.34
C GLU A 30 -17.53 -4.67 -9.90
N ILE A 31 -16.31 -4.24 -9.56
CA ILE A 31 -15.71 -4.44 -8.22
C ILE A 31 -15.84 -3.21 -7.32
N MET A 32 -16.35 -2.10 -7.86
CA MET A 32 -16.42 -0.84 -7.13
C MET A 32 -17.76 -0.70 -6.40
N PRO A 33 -17.77 -0.19 -5.16
CA PRO A 33 -19.01 0.09 -4.43
C PRO A 33 -19.88 1.13 -5.15
N LYS A 34 -21.20 0.99 -4.99
CA LYS A 34 -22.21 1.90 -5.58
C LYS A 34 -21.98 3.36 -5.19
N GLU A 35 -21.57 3.62 -3.96
CA GLU A 35 -21.31 4.95 -3.42
C GLU A 35 -20.15 5.67 -4.12
N TYR A 36 -19.26 4.91 -4.75
CA TYR A 36 -18.15 5.42 -5.55
C TYR A 36 -18.44 5.36 -7.06
N GLY A 37 -19.70 5.09 -7.45
CA GLY A 37 -20.13 5.01 -8.86
C GLY A 37 -19.85 3.67 -9.54
N GLY A 38 -19.62 2.60 -8.76
CA GLY A 38 -19.49 1.24 -9.26
C GLY A 38 -20.80 0.44 -9.25
N GLU A 39 -20.69 -0.85 -9.59
CA GLU A 39 -21.84 -1.76 -9.77
C GLU A 39 -21.97 -2.82 -8.65
N THR A 40 -21.00 -2.90 -7.74
CA THR A 40 -20.95 -3.91 -6.67
C THR A 40 -21.95 -3.62 -5.54
N SER A 41 -22.00 -4.47 -4.52
CA SER A 41 -22.75 -4.24 -3.28
C SER A 41 -22.43 -2.87 -2.63
N SER A 42 -23.31 -2.40 -1.75
CA SER A 42 -23.10 -1.14 -1.04
C SER A 42 -21.86 -1.21 -0.15
N MET A 43 -21.29 -0.05 0.18
CA MET A 43 -20.16 0.04 1.12
C MET A 43 -20.52 -0.57 2.49
N GLU A 44 -21.75 -0.38 2.93
CA GLU A 44 -22.25 -0.96 4.19
C GLU A 44 -22.31 -2.50 4.14
N GLU A 45 -22.83 -3.06 3.05
CA GLU A 45 -22.86 -4.51 2.85
C GLU A 45 -21.44 -5.09 2.80
N LEU A 46 -20.50 -4.42 2.14
CA LEU A 46 -19.09 -4.82 2.08
C LEU A 46 -18.40 -4.77 3.44
N ASP A 47 -18.74 -3.77 4.27
CA ASP A 47 -18.21 -3.64 5.63
C ASP A 47 -18.70 -4.79 6.52
N GLN A 48 -19.99 -5.11 6.46
CA GLN A 48 -20.58 -6.25 7.19
C GLN A 48 -19.96 -7.59 6.75
N VAL A 49 -19.74 -7.79 5.45
CA VAL A 49 -19.04 -8.96 4.93
C VAL A 49 -17.62 -9.02 5.50
N THR A 50 -16.92 -7.89 5.53
CA THR A 50 -15.56 -7.81 6.06
C THR A 50 -15.52 -8.14 7.54
N GLU A 51 -16.43 -7.58 8.35
CA GLU A 51 -16.59 -7.90 9.77
C GLU A 51 -16.81 -9.40 9.99
N HIS A 52 -17.69 -10.02 9.20
CA HIS A 52 -17.93 -11.45 9.27
C HIS A 52 -16.68 -12.28 8.92
N LEU A 53 -15.87 -11.85 7.96
CA LEU A 53 -14.59 -12.50 7.65
C LEU A 53 -13.62 -12.41 8.84
N TRP A 54 -13.56 -11.26 9.53
CA TRP A 54 -12.73 -11.12 10.74
C TRP A 54 -13.14 -12.11 11.83
N GLU A 55 -14.43 -12.26 12.10
CA GLU A 55 -14.93 -13.24 13.07
C GLU A 55 -14.61 -14.67 12.67
N LYS A 56 -14.88 -15.00 11.40
CA LYS A 56 -14.63 -16.33 10.84
C LYS A 56 -13.16 -16.72 10.91
N TYR A 57 -12.24 -15.80 10.60
CA TYR A 57 -10.80 -16.06 10.58
C TYR A 57 -10.09 -15.73 11.89
N ARG A 58 -10.78 -15.22 12.91
CA ARG A 58 -10.20 -14.93 14.23
C ARG A 58 -9.39 -16.09 14.82
N PRO A 59 -9.88 -17.36 14.83
CA PRO A 59 -9.10 -18.46 15.39
C PRO A 59 -7.78 -18.68 14.65
N TRP A 60 -7.82 -18.61 13.31
CA TRP A 60 -6.63 -18.74 12.46
C TRP A 60 -5.64 -17.60 12.68
N LEU A 61 -6.12 -16.36 12.85
CA LEU A 61 -5.28 -15.21 13.13
C LEU A 61 -4.56 -15.33 14.48
N LEU A 62 -5.26 -15.80 15.53
CA LEU A 62 -4.67 -16.03 16.85
C LEU A 62 -3.64 -17.17 16.82
N GLU A 63 -3.92 -18.24 16.09
CA GLU A 63 -2.95 -19.33 15.92
C GLU A 63 -1.70 -18.84 15.17
N ASN A 64 -1.87 -18.04 14.12
CA ASN A 64 -0.77 -17.51 13.32
C ASN A 64 0.21 -16.65 14.14
N GLU A 65 -0.25 -15.94 15.17
CA GLU A 65 0.64 -15.22 16.10
C GLU A 65 1.67 -16.14 16.77
N THR A 66 1.29 -17.40 17.02
CA THR A 66 2.17 -18.41 17.62
C THR A 66 3.12 -19.04 16.60
N LEU A 67 2.76 -19.00 15.31
CA LEU A 67 3.53 -19.58 14.21
C LEU A 67 4.66 -18.63 13.79
N LYS A 68 5.76 -18.65 14.54
CA LYS A 68 6.94 -17.83 14.24
C LYS A 68 7.87 -18.53 13.25
N THR A 69 8.33 -17.79 12.25
CA THR A 69 9.40 -18.24 11.36
C THR A 69 10.73 -18.16 12.10
N ASN A 70 11.52 -19.22 12.05
CA ASN A 70 12.90 -19.17 12.53
C ASN A 70 13.74 -18.34 11.56
N GLU A 71 13.90 -17.04 11.84
CA GLU A 71 14.63 -16.09 11.00
C GLU A 71 16.10 -16.50 10.75
N ASN A 72 16.70 -17.36 11.58
CA ASN A 72 18.04 -17.91 11.34
C ASN A 72 18.10 -18.86 10.14
N LYS A 73 16.96 -19.46 9.76
CA LYS A 73 16.83 -20.32 8.58
C LYS A 73 16.41 -19.54 7.34
N ARG A 74 16.08 -18.27 7.48
CA ARG A 74 15.83 -17.41 6.33
C ARG A 74 17.15 -17.28 5.59
N ASN A 75 17.16 -17.65 4.31
CA ASN A 75 18.31 -17.43 3.44
C ASN A 75 18.55 -15.93 3.34
N GLN A 76 19.27 -15.36 4.31
CA GLN A 76 19.79 -14.02 4.23
C GLN A 76 20.87 -14.08 3.16
N LYS A 77 20.49 -13.85 1.89
CA LYS A 77 21.35 -13.02 1.06
C LYS A 77 21.54 -11.78 1.91
N LYS A 78 22.73 -11.66 2.52
CA LYS A 78 23.16 -10.45 3.18
C LYS A 78 23.06 -9.37 2.10
N SER A 79 21.90 -8.71 2.02
CA SER A 79 21.82 -7.40 1.41
C SER A 79 22.75 -6.60 2.29
N SER A 80 23.97 -6.43 1.80
CA SER A 80 24.97 -5.61 2.44
C SER A 80 24.46 -4.18 2.34
N TRP A 81 23.48 -3.83 3.16
CA TRP A 81 23.05 -2.47 3.40
C TRP A 81 24.24 -1.63 3.92
N TRP A 82 25.24 -2.29 4.54
CA TRP A 82 26.54 -1.71 4.89
C TRP A 82 27.64 -1.85 3.82
N GLY A 83 27.37 -2.52 2.69
CA GLY A 83 28.37 -2.81 1.64
C GLY A 83 27.91 -2.46 0.23
N LEU A 84 26.89 -1.62 0.09
CA LEU A 84 26.49 -1.02 -1.18
C LEU A 84 26.75 0.50 -1.09
N PRO A 85 27.20 1.13 -2.19
CA PRO A 85 27.64 2.50 -2.20
C PRO A 85 26.42 3.42 -2.11
N PHE A 86 26.01 3.79 -0.90
CA PHE A 86 25.18 4.99 -0.67
C PHE A 86 25.87 6.30 -1.13
N PHE A 87 27.04 6.20 -1.78
CA PHE A 87 27.85 7.26 -2.39
C PHE A 87 28.17 7.01 -3.88
N GLY A 88 27.41 6.18 -4.59
CA GLY A 88 27.57 5.97 -6.04
C GLY A 88 26.39 6.56 -6.82
N ASN A 89 26.54 7.80 -7.30
CA ASN A 89 25.66 8.55 -8.20
C ASN A 89 24.15 8.35 -8.00
N LYS A 90 23.57 9.13 -7.08
CA LYS A 90 22.15 9.47 -7.17
C LYS A 90 21.98 10.37 -8.39
N GLU A 91 21.38 9.83 -9.44
CA GLU A 91 20.57 10.65 -10.34
C GLU A 91 19.59 11.41 -9.43
N GLU A 92 19.69 12.73 -9.39
CA GLU A 92 18.83 13.55 -8.54
C GLU A 92 17.38 13.35 -8.98
N LEU A 93 16.64 12.54 -8.22
CA LEU A 93 15.18 12.52 -8.28
C LEU A 93 14.70 13.92 -7.92
N ASN A 94 14.37 14.69 -8.94
CA ASN A 94 14.01 16.09 -8.85
C ASN A 94 12.78 16.26 -7.94
N GLU A 95 13.03 16.58 -6.67
CA GLU A 95 12.02 16.74 -5.62
C GLU A 95 10.89 17.69 -6.05
N LYS A 96 11.18 18.62 -6.96
CA LYS A 96 10.22 19.55 -7.53
C LYS A 96 9.11 18.84 -8.31
N ASN A 97 9.37 17.72 -8.98
CA ASN A 97 8.36 16.96 -9.73
C ASN A 97 7.45 16.13 -8.80
N ILE A 98 8.01 15.50 -7.77
CA ILE A 98 7.24 14.73 -6.77
C ILE A 98 6.31 15.68 -6.00
N ILE A 99 6.85 16.82 -5.58
CA ILE A 99 6.09 17.84 -4.86
C ILE A 99 5.06 18.55 -5.76
N LYS A 100 5.33 18.68 -7.07
CA LYS A 100 4.38 19.26 -8.04
C LYS A 100 3.20 18.32 -8.29
N ASN A 101 3.44 17.00 -8.40
CA ASN A 101 2.38 15.98 -8.51
C ASN A 101 1.57 15.83 -7.22
N LEU A 102 2.12 16.24 -6.07
CA LEU A 102 1.40 16.33 -4.79
C LEU A 102 0.71 17.69 -4.55
N ARG A 103 0.97 18.71 -5.40
CA ARG A 103 0.42 20.07 -5.26
C ARG A 103 -0.67 20.42 -6.29
N TYR A 104 -0.84 19.62 -7.33
CA TYR A 104 -1.86 19.83 -8.36
C TYR A 104 -2.77 18.60 -8.46
N GLU A 105 -3.78 18.55 -7.58
CA GLU A 105 -5.19 18.24 -7.86
C GLU A 105 -6.08 18.93 -6.81
#